data_AF-A0A2K1KHK4-F1
#
_entry.id   AF-A0A2K1KHK4-F1
#
_cell.length_a   1.000
_cell.length_b   1.000
_cell.length_c   1.000
_cell.angle_alpha   90.00
_cell.angle_beta   90.00
_cell.angle_gamma   90.00
#
_symmetry.space_group_name_H-M   'P 1'
#
loop_
_entity.id
_entity.type
_entity.pdbx_description
1 polymer ?
#
loop_
_entity_poly.entity_id
_entity_poly.type
_entity_poly.pdbx_seq_one_letter_code
_entity_poly.pdbx_strand_id
1 'polypeptide(L)'
;MGRQSRIDCWNGVDGWAGFGVKQRETMEMAAASGRKPLKMGTKKEDFPAFTTTQGIAIVNEFQSYEDYLDSQITLTDLFYLEDLELARQLVEIGYRSNAEVMSRDDFAQYKVKAEAARQATIVKVPKKLFSAGKDVSGYPFLKTVVFIRDYTKAGHEVSGYIDFAERMRTQDLKPVFLLKRKLLPEIYDLSYYNW
;
A
#
# COMPACT_ATOMS: atom_id res chain seq x y z
N MET A 1 23.82 -42.31 54.72
CA MET A 1 23.92 -40.91 55.20
C MET A 1 23.24 -40.05 54.13
N GLY A 2 21.98 -39.63 54.20
CA GLY A 2 21.13 -39.38 55.36
C GLY A 2 21.11 -37.88 55.67
N ARG A 3 20.31 -37.09 54.94
CA ARG A 3 19.31 -36.17 55.54
C ARG A 3 18.45 -35.48 54.48
N GLN A 4 17.23 -35.99 54.44
CA GLN A 4 16.01 -35.29 54.08
C GLN A 4 15.51 -34.52 55.31
N SER A 5 14.98 -33.32 55.13
CA SER A 5 14.02 -32.69 56.06
C SER A 5 13.29 -31.56 55.32
N ARG A 6 12.00 -31.72 54.99
CA ARG A 6 10.79 -31.62 55.84
C ARG A 6 10.29 -30.16 55.92
N ILE A 7 9.08 -29.86 55.40
CA ILE A 7 7.75 -29.93 56.08
C ILE A 7 7.60 -28.68 56.98
N ASP A 8 6.56 -27.83 57.01
CA ASP A 8 5.16 -27.76 56.57
C ASP A 8 4.82 -26.24 56.45
N CYS A 9 3.67 -25.69 56.05
CA CYS A 9 2.32 -25.88 56.58
C CYS A 9 1.30 -25.13 55.72
N TRP A 10 0.19 -25.83 55.54
CA TRP A 10 -1.15 -25.41 55.15
C TRP A 10 -1.78 -24.49 56.21
N ASN A 11 -2.66 -23.58 55.77
CA ASN A 11 -4.03 -23.31 56.28
C ASN A 11 -4.41 -21.84 56.36
N GLY A 12 -5.57 -21.56 55.77
CA GLY A 12 -6.33 -20.31 55.87
C GLY A 12 -7.66 -20.52 55.17
N VAL A 13 -8.53 -21.32 55.79
CA VAL A 13 -9.93 -21.58 55.41
C VAL A 13 -10.82 -20.52 56.09
N ASP A 14 -12.09 -20.48 55.64
CA ASP A 14 -13.28 -19.89 56.27
C ASP A 14 -13.67 -18.51 55.71
N GLY A 15 -14.87 -18.24 55.19
CA GLY A 15 -16.12 -19.00 55.16
C GLY A 15 -17.31 -18.03 55.34
N TRP A 16 -18.42 -18.34 54.64
CA TRP A 16 -19.83 -17.93 54.90
C TRP A 16 -20.25 -16.52 54.43
N ALA A 17 -21.41 -16.20 53.82
CA ALA A 17 -22.73 -16.79 53.50
C ALA A 17 -23.85 -15.86 54.04
N GLY A 18 -24.79 -15.50 53.17
CA GLY A 18 -26.11 -14.93 53.49
C GLY A 18 -26.23 -13.40 53.43
N PHE A 19 -27.40 -12.78 53.23
CA PHE A 19 -28.74 -13.18 52.82
C PHE A 19 -29.57 -11.86 52.72
N GLY A 20 -30.47 -11.74 51.74
CA GLY A 20 -31.60 -10.78 51.74
C GLY A 20 -31.29 -9.34 51.25
N VAL A 21 -32.22 -8.53 50.73
CA VAL A 21 -33.70 -8.59 50.69
C VAL A 21 -34.19 -7.72 49.51
N LYS A 22 -35.01 -8.33 48.64
CA LYS A 22 -36.27 -7.87 48.04
C LYS A 22 -36.59 -6.34 48.08
N GLN A 23 -36.78 -5.75 46.91
CA GLN A 23 -37.88 -4.81 46.69
C GLN A 23 -38.63 -5.19 45.39
N ARG A 24 -39.92 -5.50 45.56
CA ARG A 24 -40.95 -5.48 44.52
C ARG A 24 -41.84 -4.29 44.86
N GLU A 25 -42.07 -3.43 43.89
CA GLU A 25 -43.17 -2.47 43.76
C GLU A 25 -42.93 -1.84 42.37
N THR A 26 -43.86 -1.64 41.46
CA THR A 26 -45.30 -1.86 41.36
C THR A 26 -45.59 -1.76 39.85
N MET A 27 -46.58 -2.53 39.41
CA MET A 27 -47.06 -2.57 38.04
C MET A 27 -47.88 -1.30 37.77
N GLU A 28 -47.48 -0.47 36.80
CA GLU A 28 -48.38 0.50 36.18
C GLU A 28 -48.46 0.20 34.69
N MET A 29 -49.62 -0.31 34.29
CA MET A 29 -50.03 -0.49 32.91
C MET A 29 -50.52 0.86 32.37
N ALA A 30 -49.78 1.43 31.41
CA ALA A 30 -50.31 2.46 30.52
C ALA A 30 -50.04 2.04 29.08
N ALA A 31 -51.11 1.58 28.41
CA ALA A 31 -51.17 1.44 26.98
C ALA A 31 -51.27 2.84 26.34
N ALA A 32 -50.31 3.21 25.51
CA ALA A 32 -50.50 4.22 24.47
C ALA A 32 -49.50 3.99 23.35
N SER A 33 -50.07 3.70 22.17
CA SER A 33 -49.43 3.55 20.88
C SER A 33 -48.38 4.63 20.58
N GLY A 34 -47.13 4.23 20.49
CA GLY A 34 -46.06 5.04 19.90
C GLY A 34 -45.15 4.14 19.08
N ARG A 35 -45.58 3.76 17.87
CA ARG A 35 -44.60 3.30 16.88
C ARG A 35 -43.63 4.45 16.69
N LYS A 36 -42.40 4.30 17.18
CA LYS A 36 -41.30 5.15 16.75
C LYS A 36 -41.29 5.10 15.22
N PRO A 37 -41.30 6.23 14.50
CA PRO A 37 -41.20 6.18 13.06
C PRO A 37 -39.92 5.42 12.73
N LEU A 38 -40.04 4.34 11.95
CA LEU A 38 -38.87 3.76 11.30
C LEU A 38 -38.27 4.91 10.50
N LYS A 39 -37.14 5.45 10.98
CA LYS A 39 -36.28 6.26 10.14
C LYS A 39 -35.89 5.33 9.00
N MET A 40 -36.55 5.51 7.86
CA MET A 40 -36.16 4.96 6.59
C MET A 40 -34.86 5.69 6.23
N GLY A 41 -33.78 5.29 6.89
CA GLY A 41 -32.45 5.60 6.44
C GLY A 41 -32.36 4.92 5.09
N THR A 42 -32.49 5.71 4.03
CA THR A 42 -31.95 5.36 2.73
C THR A 42 -30.44 5.24 2.92
N LYS A 43 -30.00 4.13 3.52
CA LYS A 43 -28.69 3.61 3.22
C LYS A 43 -28.79 3.24 1.75
N LYS A 44 -28.47 4.22 0.91
CA LYS A 44 -27.99 3.92 -0.43
C LYS A 44 -26.73 3.12 -0.15
N GLU A 45 -26.88 1.81 -0.09
CA GLU A 45 -25.73 0.93 -0.18
C GLU A 45 -25.25 1.17 -1.60
N ASP A 46 -24.34 2.14 -1.74
CA ASP A 46 -23.64 2.43 -2.98
C ASP A 46 -22.74 1.21 -3.23
N PHE A 47 -23.34 0.11 -3.65
CA PHE A 47 -22.60 -0.97 -4.27
C PHE A 47 -21.93 -0.33 -5.48
N PRO A 48 -20.58 -0.31 -5.52
CA PRO A 48 -19.91 0.24 -6.68
C PRO A 48 -20.35 -0.59 -7.88
N ALA A 49 -20.91 0.08 -8.88
CA ALA A 49 -21.29 -0.46 -10.18
C ALA A 49 -20.23 -1.42 -10.76
N PHE A 50 -18.96 -1.12 -10.44
CA PHE A 50 -17.80 -1.89 -10.86
C PHE A 50 -17.08 -2.54 -9.69
N THR A 51 -16.67 -3.79 -9.89
CA THR A 51 -15.73 -4.41 -8.95
C THR A 51 -14.36 -3.74 -9.05
N THR A 52 -13.63 -3.66 -7.94
CA THR A 52 -12.30 -3.02 -7.89
C THR A 52 -11.33 -3.58 -8.94
N THR A 53 -11.39 -4.87 -9.21
CA THR A 53 -10.53 -5.52 -10.23
C THR A 53 -10.89 -5.07 -11.64
N GLN A 54 -12.19 -4.97 -11.97
CA GLN A 54 -12.66 -4.51 -13.28
C GLN A 54 -12.32 -3.03 -13.49
N GLY A 55 -12.56 -2.18 -12.50
CA GLY A 55 -12.21 -0.76 -12.58
C GLY A 55 -10.71 -0.52 -12.80
N ILE A 56 -9.86 -1.26 -12.08
CA ILE A 56 -8.39 -1.19 -12.27
C ILE A 56 -7.97 -1.69 -13.65
N ALA A 57 -8.61 -2.74 -14.20
CA ALA A 57 -8.29 -3.23 -15.54
C ALA A 57 -8.58 -2.16 -16.61
N ILE A 58 -9.77 -1.56 -16.56
CA ILE A 58 -10.19 -0.49 -17.49
C ILE A 58 -9.24 0.71 -17.40
N VAL A 59 -8.91 1.16 -16.20
CA VAL A 59 -8.02 2.33 -16.02
C VAL A 59 -6.57 2.07 -16.45
N ASN A 60 -6.13 0.81 -16.47
CA ASN A 60 -4.81 0.49 -17.02
C ASN A 60 -4.80 0.47 -18.56
N GLU A 61 -5.96 0.26 -19.19
CA GLU A 61 -6.11 0.21 -20.65
C GLU A 61 -6.26 1.61 -21.25
N PHE A 62 -7.03 2.49 -20.60
CA PHE A 62 -7.32 3.84 -21.10
C PHE A 62 -6.54 4.94 -20.37
N GLN A 63 -6.04 5.94 -21.11
CA GLN A 63 -5.22 7.01 -20.53
C GLN A 63 -6.06 8.06 -19.80
N SER A 64 -7.24 8.37 -20.34
CA SER A 64 -8.18 9.37 -19.84
C SER A 64 -9.61 8.81 -19.75
N TYR A 65 -10.48 9.50 -19.01
CA TYR A 65 -11.89 9.13 -18.94
C TYR A 65 -12.59 9.32 -20.30
N GLU A 66 -12.19 10.34 -21.05
CA GLU A 66 -12.72 10.61 -22.39
C GLU A 66 -12.36 9.50 -23.39
N ASP A 67 -11.14 8.98 -23.32
CA ASP A 67 -10.68 7.85 -24.13
C ASP A 67 -11.49 6.57 -23.84
N TYR A 68 -11.85 6.36 -22.57
CA TYR A 68 -12.78 5.30 -22.18
C TYR A 68 -14.18 5.52 -22.77
N LEU A 69 -14.73 6.74 -22.73
CA LEU A 69 -16.04 7.04 -23.33
C LEU A 69 -16.01 6.89 -24.85
N ASP A 70 -14.93 7.30 -25.50
CA ASP A 70 -14.75 7.20 -26.95
C ASP A 70 -14.73 5.75 -27.42
N SER A 71 -14.18 4.83 -26.62
CA SER A 71 -14.23 3.39 -26.91
C SER A 71 -15.64 2.82 -27.01
N GLN A 72 -16.63 3.50 -26.41
CA GLN A 72 -18.04 3.11 -26.41
C GLN A 72 -18.85 3.80 -27.53
N ILE A 73 -18.27 4.76 -28.24
CA ILE A 73 -18.91 5.48 -29.35
C ILE A 73 -18.71 4.69 -30.64
N THR A 74 -19.80 4.36 -31.33
CA THR A 74 -19.79 3.66 -32.62
C THR A 74 -19.84 4.64 -33.80
N LEU A 75 -19.48 4.16 -35.00
CA LEU A 75 -19.61 4.95 -36.23
C LEU A 75 -21.05 5.41 -36.51
N THR A 76 -22.04 4.65 -36.05
CA THR A 76 -23.46 5.00 -36.16
C THR A 76 -23.80 6.21 -35.30
N ASP A 77 -23.20 6.30 -34.10
CA ASP A 77 -23.35 7.47 -33.22
C ASP A 77 -22.80 8.72 -33.89
N LEU A 78 -21.59 8.62 -34.45
CA LEU A 78 -20.96 9.72 -35.18
C LEU A 78 -21.74 10.12 -36.44
N PHE A 79 -22.34 9.16 -37.16
CA PHE A 79 -23.13 9.44 -38.36
C PHE A 79 -24.44 10.18 -38.08
N TYR A 80 -25.13 9.86 -36.97
CA TYR A 80 -26.41 10.51 -36.66
C TYR A 80 -26.27 11.75 -35.79
N LEU A 81 -25.25 11.81 -34.94
CA LEU A 81 -25.04 12.95 -34.03
C LEU A 81 -24.13 14.01 -34.66
N GLU A 82 -23.22 13.62 -35.55
CA GLU A 82 -22.17 14.46 -36.17
C GLU A 82 -21.26 15.21 -35.17
N ASP A 83 -21.51 15.05 -33.87
CA ASP A 83 -20.82 15.69 -32.76
C ASP A 83 -20.38 14.63 -31.73
N LEU A 84 -19.08 14.61 -31.48
CA LEU A 84 -18.42 13.68 -30.57
C LEU A 84 -18.71 14.03 -29.10
N GLU A 85 -18.79 15.32 -28.75
CA GLU A 85 -19.11 15.75 -27.38
C GLU A 85 -20.53 15.33 -26.99
N LEU A 86 -21.48 15.51 -27.91
CA LEU A 86 -22.86 15.08 -27.73
C LEU A 86 -22.95 13.56 -27.56
N ALA A 87 -22.19 12.80 -28.35
CA ALA A 87 -22.11 11.35 -28.23
C ALA A 87 -21.56 10.91 -26.86
N ARG A 88 -20.49 11.54 -26.37
CA ARG A 88 -19.93 11.29 -25.02
C ARG A 88 -20.97 11.53 -23.93
N GLN A 89 -21.70 12.64 -23.98
CA GLN A 89 -22.73 12.97 -23.00
C GLN A 89 -23.87 11.95 -22.99
N LEU A 90 -24.31 11.48 -24.16
CA LEU A 90 -25.36 10.46 -24.26
C LEU A 90 -24.92 9.10 -23.72
N VAL A 91 -23.65 8.74 -23.89
CA VAL A 91 -23.04 7.54 -23.32
C VAL A 91 -22.91 7.69 -21.80
N GLU A 92 -22.43 8.82 -21.30
CA GLU A 92 -22.28 9.11 -19.86
C GLU A 92 -23.63 9.05 -19.12
N ILE A 93 -24.71 9.47 -19.77
CA ILE A 93 -26.08 9.39 -19.23
C ILE A 93 -26.70 7.98 -19.39
N GLY A 94 -26.08 7.09 -20.16
CA GLY A 94 -26.53 5.71 -20.36
C GLY A 94 -27.71 5.55 -21.32
N TYR A 95 -27.96 6.52 -22.21
CA TYR A 95 -29.13 6.48 -23.11
C TYR A 95 -28.91 5.59 -24.35
N ARG A 96 -27.66 5.26 -24.69
CA ARG A 96 -27.31 4.48 -25.90
C ARG A 96 -27.07 3.00 -25.63
N SER A 97 -26.46 2.65 -24.51
CA SER A 97 -26.17 1.27 -24.13
C SER A 97 -26.79 0.97 -22.77
N ASN A 98 -27.45 -0.18 -22.64
CA ASN A 98 -27.86 -0.71 -21.33
C ASN A 98 -26.64 -1.16 -20.48
N ALA A 99 -25.42 -0.82 -20.90
CA ALA A 99 -24.20 -1.10 -20.18
C ALA A 99 -23.99 0.03 -19.17
N GLU A 100 -23.85 -0.35 -17.91
CA GLU A 100 -23.50 0.59 -16.85
C GLU A 100 -22.15 1.23 -17.20
N VAL A 101 -22.10 2.55 -17.36
CA VAL A 101 -20.88 3.30 -17.64
C VAL A 101 -20.26 3.72 -16.32
N MET A 102 -18.93 3.59 -16.21
CA MET A 102 -18.22 4.00 -15.00
C MET A 102 -18.35 5.50 -14.80
N SER A 103 -18.67 5.93 -13.58
CA SER A 103 -18.67 7.35 -13.23
C SER A 103 -17.26 7.92 -13.35
N ARG A 104 -17.17 9.20 -13.74
CA ARG A 104 -15.91 9.95 -13.80
C ARG A 104 -15.15 9.92 -12.47
N ASP A 105 -15.87 10.01 -11.35
CA ASP A 105 -15.29 9.97 -10.01
C ASP A 105 -14.72 8.58 -9.69
N ASP A 106 -15.43 7.52 -10.07
CA ASP A 106 -14.96 6.15 -9.87
C ASP A 106 -13.72 5.86 -10.69
N PHE A 107 -13.68 6.30 -11.96
CA PHE A 107 -12.51 6.19 -12.82
C PHE A 107 -11.28 6.86 -12.21
N ALA A 108 -11.44 8.09 -11.71
CA ALA A 108 -10.36 8.81 -11.02
C ALA A 108 -9.89 8.07 -9.76
N GLN A 109 -10.81 7.54 -8.96
CA GLN A 109 -10.46 6.76 -7.77
C GLN A 109 -9.70 5.48 -8.11
N TYR A 110 -10.12 4.73 -9.12
CA TYR A 110 -9.43 3.53 -9.55
C TYR A 110 -8.04 3.83 -10.11
N LYS A 111 -7.85 4.98 -10.77
CA LYS A 111 -6.52 5.45 -11.21
C LYS A 111 -5.58 5.66 -10.05
N VAL A 112 -6.02 6.41 -9.05
CA VAL A 112 -5.24 6.64 -7.82
C VAL A 112 -4.92 5.32 -7.12
N LYS A 113 -5.89 4.40 -7.02
CA LYS A 113 -5.69 3.06 -6.42
C LYS A 113 -4.67 2.23 -7.20
N ALA A 114 -4.73 2.25 -8.54
CA ALA A 114 -3.80 1.52 -9.39
C ALA A 114 -2.36 2.05 -9.25
N GLU A 115 -2.19 3.37 -9.23
CA GLU A 115 -0.87 4.00 -9.02
C GLU A 115 -0.31 3.70 -7.62
N ALA A 116 -1.15 3.81 -6.58
CA ALA A 116 -0.75 3.47 -5.21
C ALA A 116 -0.34 2.00 -5.08
N ALA A 117 -1.03 1.07 -5.75
CA ALA A 117 -0.66 -0.34 -5.77
C ALA A 117 0.70 -0.58 -6.45
N ARG A 118 0.99 0.11 -7.56
CA ARG A 118 2.30 0.07 -8.22
C ARG A 118 3.40 0.59 -7.31
N GLN A 119 3.20 1.73 -6.66
CA GLN A 119 4.16 2.30 -5.71
C GLN A 119 4.40 1.38 -4.51
N ALA A 120 3.33 0.81 -3.94
CA ALA A 120 3.45 -0.14 -2.83
C ALA A 120 4.24 -1.39 -3.22
N THR A 121 4.10 -1.87 -4.46
CA THR A 121 4.89 -2.99 -5.00
C THR A 121 6.37 -2.62 -5.06
N ILE A 122 6.71 -1.44 -5.59
CA ILE A 122 8.09 -0.96 -5.69
C ILE A 122 8.75 -0.82 -4.30
N VAL A 123 8.03 -0.26 -3.32
CA VAL A 123 8.54 -0.08 -1.95
C VAL A 123 8.73 -1.41 -1.24
N LYS A 124 7.82 -2.38 -1.45
CA LYS A 124 7.85 -3.68 -0.77
C LYS A 124 8.90 -4.63 -1.30
N VAL A 125 9.44 -4.44 -2.50
CA VAL A 125 10.53 -5.29 -3.01
C VAL A 125 11.80 -4.94 -2.22
N PRO A 126 12.25 -5.78 -1.27
CA PRO A 126 13.44 -5.47 -0.49
C PRO A 126 14.64 -5.51 -1.45
N LYS A 127 15.36 -4.40 -1.57
CA LYS A 127 16.62 -4.37 -2.30
C LYS A 127 17.57 -5.37 -1.62
N LYS A 128 17.94 -6.44 -2.32
CA LYS A 128 18.81 -7.50 -1.76
C LYS A 128 20.18 -6.91 -1.43
N LEU A 129 20.39 -6.60 -0.15
CA LEU A 129 21.67 -6.08 0.34
C LEU A 129 22.80 -7.09 0.09
N PHE A 130 24.03 -6.59 -0.08
CA PHE A 130 25.19 -7.45 -0.31
C PHE A 130 25.52 -8.34 0.89
N SER A 131 25.32 -7.82 2.10
CA SER A 131 25.62 -8.48 3.38
C SER A 131 24.63 -9.59 3.75
N ALA A 132 23.48 -9.69 3.08
CA ALA A 132 22.44 -10.65 3.42
C ALA A 132 22.97 -12.10 3.31
N GLY A 133 23.10 -12.78 4.45
CA GLY A 133 23.53 -14.17 4.56
C GLY A 133 25.05 -14.41 4.55
N LYS A 134 25.88 -13.37 4.63
CA LYS A 134 27.34 -13.51 4.76
C LYS A 134 27.78 -13.26 6.19
N ASP A 135 28.55 -14.19 6.76
CA ASP A 135 29.14 -14.00 8.08
C ASP A 135 30.28 -12.97 8.00
N VAL A 136 30.02 -11.80 8.57
CA VAL A 136 30.95 -10.66 8.65
C VAL A 136 31.53 -10.49 10.05
N SER A 137 31.27 -11.41 10.98
CA SER A 137 31.71 -11.32 12.38
C SER A 137 33.24 -11.28 12.54
N GLY A 138 33.98 -11.95 11.66
CA GLY A 138 35.45 -11.93 11.63
C GLY A 138 36.08 -10.70 10.99
N TYR A 139 35.27 -9.82 10.40
CA TYR A 139 35.74 -8.60 9.72
C TYR A 139 35.09 -7.41 10.42
N PRO A 140 35.64 -6.96 11.58
CA PRO A 140 35.07 -5.89 12.38
C PRO A 140 35.15 -4.57 11.61
N PHE A 141 34.19 -4.38 10.70
CA PHE A 141 33.96 -3.24 9.85
C PHE A 141 35.22 -2.71 9.17
N LEU A 142 35.39 -3.06 7.90
CA LEU A 142 36.27 -2.35 6.97
C LEU A 142 35.86 -0.87 6.92
N LYS A 143 36.30 -0.06 7.89
CA LYS A 143 36.23 1.41 7.92
C LYS A 143 37.23 1.97 6.91
N THR A 144 37.10 1.53 5.67
CA THR A 144 38.01 1.83 4.59
C THR A 144 37.35 2.89 3.73
N VAL A 145 37.94 4.08 3.73
CA VAL A 145 37.63 5.08 2.72
C VAL A 145 38.51 4.79 1.52
N VAL A 146 37.89 4.65 0.35
CA VAL A 146 38.60 4.36 -0.91
C VAL A 146 38.50 5.59 -1.80
N PHE A 147 39.65 6.04 -2.31
CA PHE A 147 39.69 7.05 -3.37
C PHE A 147 39.65 6.36 -4.73
N ILE A 148 38.70 6.76 -5.58
CA ILE A 148 38.57 6.25 -6.95
C ILE A 148 38.70 7.40 -7.92
N ARG A 149 39.40 7.13 -9.02
CA ARG A 149 39.55 8.02 -10.17
C ARG A 149 39.40 7.20 -11.43
N ASP A 150 38.46 7.56 -12.29
CA ASP A 150 38.25 6.92 -13.60
C ASP A 150 37.88 7.99 -14.64
N TYR A 151 38.01 7.62 -15.91
CA TYR A 151 37.65 8.47 -17.03
C TYR A 151 36.39 7.96 -17.70
N THR A 152 35.47 8.89 -17.98
CA THR A 152 34.27 8.60 -18.75
C THR A 152 34.65 8.38 -20.21
N LYS A 153 33.81 7.69 -21.00
CA LYS A 153 34.02 7.53 -22.45
C LYS A 153 34.17 8.87 -23.20
N ALA A 154 33.58 9.93 -22.65
CA ALA A 154 33.69 11.30 -23.17
C ALA A 154 35.01 12.00 -22.79
N GLY A 155 35.85 11.39 -21.96
CA GLY A 155 37.12 11.96 -21.51
C GLY A 155 37.07 12.73 -20.18
N HIS A 156 35.89 13.01 -19.63
CA HIS A 156 35.76 13.65 -18.32
C HIS A 156 36.29 12.78 -17.19
N GLU A 157 37.04 13.36 -16.27
CA GLU A 157 37.57 12.66 -15.10
C GLU A 157 36.54 12.67 -13.98
N VAL A 158 36.16 11.49 -13.51
CA VAL A 158 35.31 11.34 -12.34
C VAL A 158 36.15 10.81 -11.20
N SER A 159 36.23 11.57 -10.11
CA SER A 159 37.02 11.22 -8.93
C SER A 159 36.30 11.51 -7.62
N GLY A 160 36.66 10.77 -6.57
CA GLY A 160 36.02 10.95 -5.27
C GLY A 160 36.39 9.88 -4.23
N TYR A 161 36.22 10.26 -2.96
CA TYR A 161 36.27 9.39 -1.79
C TYR A 161 34.93 8.71 -1.54
N ILE A 162 34.97 7.41 -1.30
CA ILE A 162 33.83 6.55 -1.03
C ILE A 162 34.02 5.90 0.33
N ASP A 163 33.04 6.02 1.23
CA ASP A 163 32.97 5.17 2.42
C ASP A 163 32.51 3.77 2.00
N PHE A 164 33.45 2.83 1.97
CA PHE A 164 33.17 1.47 1.50
C PHE A 164 32.26 0.70 2.45
N ALA A 165 32.31 0.97 3.76
CA ALA A 165 31.45 0.32 4.74
C ALA A 165 30.00 0.76 4.54
N GLU A 166 29.78 2.06 4.35
CA GLU A 166 28.45 2.61 4.08
C GLU A 166 27.86 2.00 2.80
N ARG A 167 28.64 1.94 1.73
CA ARG A 167 28.15 1.46 0.43
C ARG A 167 27.81 -0.03 0.41
N MET A 168 28.55 -0.85 1.16
CA MET A 168 28.26 -2.27 1.36
C MET A 168 26.95 -2.51 2.13
N ARG A 169 26.54 -1.56 2.98
CA ARG A 169 25.30 -1.63 3.77
C ARG A 169 24.09 -1.16 2.99
N THR A 170 24.23 -0.14 2.14
CA THR A 170 23.11 0.52 1.45
C THR A 170 22.85 -0.02 0.05
N GLN A 171 23.88 -0.51 -0.66
CA GLN A 171 23.81 -0.92 -2.06
C GLN A 171 24.23 -2.39 -2.26
N ASP A 172 23.73 -3.04 -3.32
CA ASP A 172 24.23 -4.35 -3.72
C ASP A 172 25.51 -4.19 -4.54
N LEU A 173 26.65 -4.51 -3.93
CA LEU A 173 27.98 -4.45 -4.57
C LEU A 173 28.37 -5.76 -5.28
N LYS A 174 27.50 -6.78 -5.33
CA LYS A 174 27.69 -7.99 -6.16
C LYS A 174 28.16 -7.71 -7.59
N PRO A 175 27.52 -6.80 -8.36
CA PRO A 175 27.95 -6.54 -9.73
C PRO A 175 29.36 -5.94 -9.82
N VAL A 176 29.81 -5.23 -8.78
CA VAL A 176 31.17 -4.69 -8.71
C VAL A 176 32.18 -5.81 -8.50
N PHE A 177 31.94 -6.70 -7.54
CA PHE A 177 32.82 -7.85 -7.30
C PHE A 177 32.86 -8.84 -8.46
N LEU A 178 31.76 -8.97 -9.22
CA LEU A 178 31.69 -9.78 -10.43
C LEU A 178 32.29 -9.08 -11.66
N LEU A 179 32.88 -7.89 -11.50
CA LEU A 179 33.43 -7.07 -12.57
C LEU A 179 32.42 -6.74 -13.69
N LYS A 180 31.11 -6.82 -13.40
CA LYS A 180 30.04 -6.45 -14.33
C LYS A 180 29.80 -4.94 -14.35
N ARG A 181 30.11 -4.26 -13.25
CA ARG A 181 30.01 -2.80 -13.09
C ARG A 181 31.29 -2.29 -12.44
N LYS A 182 31.79 -1.14 -12.90
CA LYS A 182 32.88 -0.44 -12.21
C LYS A 182 32.37 0.26 -10.94
N LEU A 183 33.15 0.23 -9.87
CA LEU A 183 32.90 1.07 -8.70
C LEU A 183 33.29 2.50 -9.06
N LEU A 184 32.31 3.39 -9.16
CA LEU A 184 32.53 4.80 -9.48
C LEU A 184 31.93 5.68 -8.37
N PRO A 185 32.55 6.83 -8.07
CA PRO A 185 31.97 7.82 -7.18
C PRO A 185 30.59 8.26 -7.67
N GLU A 186 29.65 8.37 -6.74
CA GLU A 186 28.29 8.89 -6.89
C GLU A 186 28.15 10.18 -6.07
N ILE A 187 27.14 10.99 -6.40
CA ILE A 187 26.90 12.31 -5.80
C ILE A 187 26.65 12.22 -4.28
N TYR A 188 26.20 11.07 -3.79
CA TYR A 188 25.90 10.82 -2.38
C TYR A 188 27.08 10.25 -1.57
N ASP A 189 28.22 10.00 -2.20
CA ASP A 189 29.43 9.58 -1.47
C ASP A 189 30.06 10.76 -0.71
N LEU A 190 31.13 10.50 0.04
CA LEU A 190 31.86 11.53 0.81
C LEU A 190 32.35 12.69 -0.06
N SER A 191 32.69 12.43 -1.33
CA SER A 191 32.97 13.47 -2.30
C SER A 191 32.74 12.97 -3.72
N TYR A 192 32.30 13.87 -4.60
CA TYR A 192 32.16 13.63 -6.02
C TYR A 192 32.71 14.81 -6.80
N TYR A 193 33.69 14.54 -7.66
CA TYR A 193 34.27 15.50 -8.58
C TYR A 193 34.12 15.00 -10.02
N ASN A 194 33.78 15.91 -10.93
CA ASN A 194 33.64 15.67 -12.35
C ASN A 194 34.37 16.80 -13.08
N TRP A 195 35.61 16.53 -13.50
CA TRP A 195 36.52 17.47 -14.13
C TRP A 195 36.47 17.37 -15.66
#